data_AF-A0A7S3NNY4-F1
#
_entry.id   AF-A0A7S3NNY4-F1
#
_cell.length_a   1.000
_cell.length_b   1.000
_cell.length_c   1.000
_cell.angle_alpha   90.00
_cell.angle_beta   90.00
_cell.angle_gamma   90.00
#
_symmetry.space_group_name_H-M   'P 1'
#
loop_
_entity.id
_entity.type
_entity.pdbx_description
1 polymer ?
#
loop_
_entity_poly.entity_id
_entity_poly.type
_entity_poly.pdbx_seq_one_letter_code
_entity_poly.pdbx_strand_id
1 'polypeptide(L)'
;LVPYGLSHPLRSGIINLSRKGNEKFGTVVKAGVNAKTVTVEVTNYSYPTSPKSHMTKHRRWKRTRSRIHCHDEYEECSIGDKVIIRGCIKISPIKSFYVKQIVLPIGRNAYYAGRFSKDEVDAVGFNEDLREKYKKE
;
A
#
# COMPACT_ATOMS: atom_id res chain seq x y z
N LEU A 1 2.01 -21.37 -20.11
CA LEU A 1 0.92 -20.41 -19.80
C LEU A 1 0.58 -20.57 -18.32
N VAL A 2 0.89 -19.57 -17.48
CA VAL A 2 0.46 -19.61 -16.07
C VAL A 2 -1.05 -19.35 -16.07
N PRO A 3 -1.88 -20.23 -15.48
CA PRO A 3 -3.31 -19.99 -15.34
C PRO A 3 -3.57 -18.59 -14.78
N TYR A 4 -4.45 -17.84 -15.46
CA TYR A 4 -4.77 -16.46 -15.09
C TYR A 4 -5.11 -16.39 -13.59
N GLY A 5 -4.35 -15.57 -12.86
CA GLY A 5 -4.57 -15.27 -11.44
C GLY A 5 -3.64 -15.96 -10.43
N LEU A 6 -2.87 -17.00 -10.78
CA LEU A 6 -1.94 -17.62 -9.82
C LEU A 6 -0.77 -16.69 -9.45
N SER A 7 -0.41 -15.75 -10.31
CA SER A 7 0.59 -14.72 -10.04
C SER A 7 0.04 -13.53 -9.24
N HIS A 8 -1.29 -13.43 -9.05
CA HIS A 8 -1.89 -12.29 -8.37
C HIS A 8 -1.57 -12.34 -6.86
N PRO A 9 -1.10 -11.24 -6.24
CA PRO A 9 -0.69 -11.24 -4.82
C PRO A 9 -1.84 -11.61 -3.88
N LEU A 10 -3.08 -11.24 -4.23
CA LEU A 10 -4.26 -11.61 -3.44
C LEU A 10 -4.58 -13.10 -3.45
N ARG A 11 -4.23 -13.82 -4.53
CA ARG A 11 -4.52 -15.24 -4.67
C ARG A 11 -3.34 -16.11 -4.22
N SER A 12 -2.12 -15.69 -4.52
CA SER A 12 -0.91 -16.38 -4.09
C SER A 12 -0.62 -16.19 -2.59
N GLY A 13 -1.08 -15.09 -1.99
CA GLY A 13 -0.70 -14.70 -0.63
C GLY A 13 0.77 -14.30 -0.50
N ILE A 14 1.53 -14.28 -1.60
CA ILE A 14 2.95 -13.96 -1.63
C ILE A 14 3.09 -12.55 -2.21
N ILE A 15 3.74 -11.68 -1.44
CA ILE A 15 4.05 -10.32 -1.85
C ILE A 15 5.53 -10.25 -2.16
N ASN A 16 5.85 -10.07 -3.44
CA ASN A 16 7.22 -9.96 -3.90
C ASN A 16 7.78 -8.58 -3.55
N LEU A 17 8.63 -8.53 -2.53
CA LEU A 17 9.37 -7.34 -2.12
C LEU A 17 10.79 -7.37 -2.67
N SER A 18 11.34 -6.19 -2.98
CA SER A 18 12.75 -6.05 -3.35
C SER A 18 13.70 -6.59 -2.27
N ARG A 19 14.68 -7.41 -2.70
CA ARG A 19 15.61 -8.16 -1.83
C ARG A 19 16.47 -7.28 -0.90
N LYS A 20 16.72 -6.02 -1.26
CA LYS A 20 17.62 -5.11 -0.52
C LYS A 20 16.92 -4.29 0.58
N GLY A 21 15.68 -4.63 0.96
CA GLY A 21 14.94 -3.91 2.02
C GLY A 21 14.49 -2.50 1.64
N ASN A 22 14.65 -2.13 0.37
CA ASN A 22 14.19 -0.85 -0.17
C ASN A 22 12.67 -0.78 -0.32
N GLU A 23 11.99 -1.92 -0.22
CA GLU A 23 10.53 -2.01 -0.26
C GLU A 23 10.01 -2.62 1.03
N LYS A 24 8.88 -2.10 1.50
CA LYS A 24 8.21 -2.58 2.70
C LYS A 24 6.74 -2.75 2.41
N PHE A 25 6.15 -3.80 2.97
CA PHE A 25 4.72 -4.03 2.94
C PHE A 25 4.09 -3.54 4.24
N GLY A 26 2.98 -2.81 4.14
CA GLY A 26 2.31 -2.25 5.30
C GLY A 26 0.84 -1.95 5.07
N THR A 27 0.21 -1.43 6.12
CA THR A 27 -1.19 -1.00 6.10
C THR A 27 -1.25 0.50 6.32
N VAL A 28 -2.06 1.21 5.53
CA VAL A 28 -2.33 2.63 5.75
C VAL A 28 -3.16 2.79 7.03
N VAL A 29 -2.65 3.55 8.00
CA VAL A 29 -3.30 3.81 9.29
C VAL A 29 -3.89 5.22 9.36
N LYS A 30 -3.29 6.17 8.63
CA LYS A 30 -3.77 7.56 8.53
C LYS A 30 -3.67 8.02 7.08
N ALA A 31 -4.76 8.56 6.55
CA ALA A 31 -4.86 9.19 5.24
C ALA A 31 -5.81 10.40 5.33
N GLY A 32 -5.67 11.37 4.43
CA GLY A 32 -6.56 12.53 4.33
C GLY A 32 -6.42 13.59 5.43
N VAL A 33 -5.46 13.46 6.34
CA VAL A 33 -5.16 14.49 7.37
C VAL A 33 -4.19 15.54 6.84
N ASN A 34 -3.17 15.09 6.11
CA ASN A 34 -2.14 15.93 5.54
C ASN A 34 -2.13 15.72 4.02
N ALA A 35 -2.01 16.80 3.26
CA ALA A 35 -1.96 16.73 1.81
C ALA A 35 -0.80 15.82 1.34
N LYS A 36 -1.10 14.98 0.35
CA LYS A 36 -0.16 14.09 -0.35
C LYS A 36 0.70 13.22 0.57
N THR A 37 0.13 12.85 1.73
CA THR A 37 0.87 12.20 2.81
C THR A 37 0.01 11.17 3.52
N VAL A 38 0.53 9.95 3.62
CA VAL A 38 -0.12 8.86 4.36
C VAL A 38 0.83 8.26 5.39
N THR A 39 0.27 7.74 6.48
CA THR A 39 1.05 7.01 7.49
C THR A 39 0.82 5.51 7.32
N VAL A 40 1.89 4.78 7.05
CA VAL A 40 1.87 3.33 6.83
C VAL A 40 2.48 2.62 8.04
N GLU A 41 1.75 1.68 8.62
CA GLU A 41 2.27 0.77 9.65
C GLU A 41 2.89 -0.46 8.97
N VAL A 42 4.19 -0.62 9.18
CA VAL A 42 4.98 -1.77 8.71
C VAL A 42 5.26 -2.68 9.89
N THR A 43 5.01 -3.98 9.71
CA THR A 43 5.43 -5.01 10.66
C THR A 43 6.75 -5.60 10.20
N ASN A 44 7.77 -5.62 11.06
CA ASN A 44 9.04 -6.29 10.81
C ASN A 44 9.13 -7.53 11.70
N TYR A 45 9.66 -8.61 11.14
CA TYR A 45 9.99 -9.82 11.87
C TYR A 45 11.51 -9.97 11.90
N SER A 46 12.08 -10.05 13.10
CA SER A 46 13.52 -10.30 13.27
C SER A 46 13.74 -11.57 14.07
N TYR A 47 14.71 -12.36 13.62
CA TYR A 47 15.18 -13.52 14.36
C TYR A 47 16.48 -13.16 15.09
N PRO A 48 16.57 -13.41 16.41
CA PRO A 48 17.80 -13.15 17.14
C PRO A 48 18.90 -14.12 16.71
N THR A 49 19.93 -13.62 16.03
CA THR A 49 21.05 -14.44 15.51
C THR A 49 22.23 -14.56 16.46
N SER A 50 22.43 -13.59 17.36
CA SER A 50 23.60 -13.56 18.27
C SER A 50 23.27 -14.18 19.63
N PRO A 51 24.08 -15.12 20.17
CA PRO A 51 23.86 -15.69 21.51
C PRO A 51 24.01 -14.69 22.68
N LYS A 52 24.51 -13.47 22.43
CA LYS A 52 24.96 -12.54 23.48
C LYS A 52 23.90 -11.56 23.99
N SER A 53 22.72 -11.46 23.37
CA SER A 53 21.64 -10.61 23.90
C SER A 53 20.83 -11.37 24.93
N HIS A 54 20.56 -10.83 26.13
CA HIS A 54 19.72 -11.47 27.15
C HIS A 54 18.34 -11.93 26.62
N MET A 55 17.86 -11.28 25.55
CA MET A 55 16.61 -11.61 24.85
C MET A 55 16.70 -12.87 23.95
N THR A 56 17.90 -13.40 23.70
CA THR A 56 18.14 -14.56 22.81
C THR A 56 17.90 -15.91 23.46
N LYS A 57 17.74 -15.94 24.78
CA LYS A 57 17.49 -17.18 25.54
C LYS A 57 16.28 -17.96 25.01
N HIS A 58 15.31 -17.27 24.41
CA HIS A 58 14.08 -17.89 23.92
C HIS A 58 14.06 -18.21 22.42
N ARG A 59 15.08 -17.85 21.61
CA ARG A 59 15.17 -18.16 20.15
C ARG A 59 13.82 -18.08 19.41
N ARG A 60 13.05 -17.02 19.67
CA ARG A 60 11.72 -16.78 19.08
C ARG A 60 11.78 -15.62 18.10
N TRP A 61 10.95 -15.70 17.06
CA TRP A 61 10.70 -14.58 16.16
C TRP A 61 10.16 -13.39 16.94
N LYS A 62 10.81 -12.23 16.79
CA LYS A 62 10.34 -10.97 17.36
C LYS A 62 9.56 -10.20 16.31
N ARG A 63 8.35 -9.77 16.67
CA ARG A 63 7.54 -8.86 15.88
C ARG A 63 7.73 -7.43 16.39
N THR A 64 8.09 -6.51 15.50
CA THR A 64 8.10 -5.06 15.77
C THR A 64 7.22 -4.32 14.78
N ARG A 65 6.68 -3.17 15.19
CA ARG A 65 5.85 -2.32 14.33
C ARG A 65 6.49 -0.94 14.25
N SER A 66 6.48 -0.36 13.06
CA SER A 66 6.99 0.98 12.80
C SER A 66 6.00 1.74 11.92
N ARG A 67 5.75 3.01 12.25
CA ARG A 67 4.93 3.90 11.42
C ARG A 67 5.84 4.77 10.57
N ILE A 68 5.55 4.81 9.27
CA ILE A 68 6.38 5.49 8.28
C ILE A 68 5.49 6.48 7.53
N HIS A 69 5.94 7.74 7.45
CA HIS A 69 5.29 8.74 6.63
C HIS A 69 5.70 8.56 5.17
N CYS A 70 4.71 8.33 4.31
CA CYS A 70 4.91 8.05 2.90
C CYS A 70 4.29 9.18 2.08
N HIS A 71 4.93 9.51 0.98
CA HIS A 71 4.36 10.37 -0.04
C HIS A 71 3.35 9.59 -0.88
N ASP A 72 2.15 10.15 -1.00
CA ASP A 72 1.10 9.72 -1.90
C ASP A 72 0.83 10.90 -2.83
N GLU A 73 1.14 10.80 -4.12
CA GLU A 73 1.12 11.93 -5.04
C GLU A 73 -0.31 12.35 -5.42
N TYR A 74 -1.17 11.35 -5.59
CA TYR A 74 -2.53 11.46 -6.10
C TYR A 74 -3.60 11.32 -5.01
N GLU A 75 -3.20 11.08 -3.75
CA GLU A 75 -4.10 10.92 -2.60
C GLU A 75 -5.09 9.74 -2.75
N GLU A 76 -4.67 8.71 -3.47
CA GLU A 76 -5.49 7.52 -3.75
C GLU A 76 -5.61 6.58 -2.54
N CYS A 77 -4.66 6.65 -1.61
CA CYS A 77 -4.61 5.72 -0.49
C CYS A 77 -5.66 6.05 0.56
N SER A 78 -6.45 5.03 0.92
CA SER A 78 -7.43 5.08 2.00
C SER A 78 -6.95 4.34 3.25
N ILE A 79 -7.52 4.68 4.40
CA ILE A 79 -7.22 3.99 5.67
C ILE A 79 -7.61 2.51 5.53
N GLY A 80 -6.70 1.60 5.84
CA GLY A 80 -6.91 0.16 5.72
C GLY A 80 -6.31 -0.48 4.47
N ASP A 81 -5.96 0.32 3.46
CA ASP A 81 -5.31 -0.18 2.24
C ASP A 81 -3.98 -0.88 2.58
N LYS A 82 -3.76 -2.03 1.95
CA LYS A 82 -2.47 -2.72 2.00
C LYS A 82 -1.60 -2.23 0.88
N VAL A 83 -0.43 -1.71 1.22
CA VAL A 83 0.43 -1.01 0.28
C VAL A 83 1.87 -1.51 0.34
N ILE A 84 2.53 -1.45 -0.81
CA ILE A 84 3.99 -1.55 -0.89
C ILE A 84 4.53 -0.13 -0.96
N ILE A 85 5.41 0.20 -0.03
CA ILE A 85 6.14 1.47 -0.02
C ILE A 85 7.58 1.22 -0.43
N ARG A 86 8.17 2.19 -1.13
CA ARG A 86 9.56 2.13 -1.57
C ARG A 86 10.33 3.35 -1.07
N GLY A 87 11.60 3.13 -0.70
CA GLY A 87 12.50 4.22 -0.32
C GLY A 87 12.77 5.14 -1.50
N CYS A 88 12.77 6.45 -1.25
CA CYS A 88 13.11 7.49 -2.21
C CYS A 88 14.07 8.51 -1.59
N ILE A 89 14.48 9.49 -2.40
CA ILE A 89 15.16 10.69 -1.89
C ILE A 89 14.24 11.35 -0.85
N LYS A 90 14.81 11.95 0.20
CA LYS A 90 14.03 12.64 1.22
C LYS A 90 13.26 13.79 0.59
N ILE A 91 11.93 13.74 0.70
CA ILE A 91 11.02 14.79 0.25
C ILE A 91 10.76 15.77 1.41
N SER A 92 10.73 15.25 2.64
CA SER A 92 10.63 16.04 3.87
C SER A 92 11.48 15.41 4.98
N PRO A 93 11.65 16.06 6.15
CA PRO A 93 12.45 15.51 7.25
C PRO A 93 12.02 14.10 7.68
N ILE A 94 10.72 13.80 7.54
CA ILE A 94 10.11 12.53 7.93
C ILE A 94 9.68 11.65 6.74
N LYS A 95 9.57 12.20 5.53
CA LYS A 95 9.15 11.48 4.31
C LYS A 95 10.36 11.07 3.47
N SER A 96 10.79 9.82 3.65
CA SER A 96 11.81 9.16 2.82
C SER A 96 11.27 7.96 2.04
N PHE A 97 9.95 7.79 2.02
CA PHE A 97 9.25 6.71 1.31
C PHE A 97 8.11 7.29 0.49
N TYR A 98 7.75 6.59 -0.57
CA TYR A 98 6.56 6.85 -1.37
C TYR A 98 5.75 5.56 -1.55
N VAL A 99 4.46 5.70 -1.82
CA VAL A 99 3.60 4.57 -2.15
C VAL A 99 3.92 4.10 -3.57
N LYS A 100 4.37 2.84 -3.71
CA LYS A 100 4.67 2.25 -5.01
C LYS A 100 3.43 1.59 -5.62
N GLN A 101 2.67 0.87 -4.81
CA GLN A 101 1.52 0.09 -5.26
C GLN A 101 0.55 -0.19 -4.12
N ILE A 102 -0.76 -0.10 -4.42
CA ILE A 102 -1.84 -0.64 -3.59
C ILE A 102 -2.02 -2.12 -3.94
N VAL A 103 -1.80 -3.00 -2.97
CA VAL A 103 -1.89 -4.47 -3.14
C VAL A 103 -3.32 -4.95 -2.91
N LEU A 104 -3.93 -4.46 -1.83
CA LEU A 104 -5.31 -4.75 -1.48
C LEU A 104 -5.98 -3.43 -1.11
N PRO A 105 -6.88 -2.90 -1.96
CA PRO A 105 -7.72 -1.78 -1.57
C PRO A 105 -8.76 -2.26 -0.56
N ILE A 106 -9.08 -1.41 0.42
CA ILE A 106 -10.28 -1.57 1.24
C ILE A 106 -11.48 -1.00 0.48
N GLY A 107 -12.69 -1.45 0.83
CA GLY A 107 -13.92 -0.90 0.26
C GLY A 107 -13.99 0.62 0.50
N ARG A 108 -14.10 1.39 -0.59
CA ARG A 108 -14.24 2.84 -0.55
C ARG A 108 -15.70 3.23 -0.65
N ASN A 109 -16.15 4.13 0.22
CA ASN A 109 -17.49 4.72 0.17
C ASN A 109 -17.51 6.03 -0.62
N ALA A 110 -16.68 6.15 -1.67
CA ALA A 110 -16.54 7.39 -2.45
C ALA A 110 -17.89 7.88 -3.00
N TYR A 111 -18.75 6.94 -3.41
CA TYR A 111 -20.11 7.21 -3.90
C TYR A 111 -20.97 8.02 -2.91
N TYR A 112 -20.90 7.71 -1.62
CA TYR A 112 -21.70 8.39 -0.59
C TYR A 112 -21.00 9.62 -0.01
N ALA A 113 -19.68 9.70 -0.13
CA ALA A 113 -18.88 10.79 0.43
C ALA A 113 -18.73 12.00 -0.51
N GLY A 114 -19.09 11.87 -1.79
CA GLY A 114 -18.88 12.91 -2.81
C GLY A 114 -17.40 13.27 -3.02
N ARG A 115 -16.49 12.39 -2.59
CA ARG A 115 -15.03 12.56 -2.70
C ARG A 115 -14.51 11.61 -3.74
N PHE A 116 -14.70 11.98 -5.00
CA PHE A 116 -14.06 11.29 -6.12
C PHE A 116 -12.74 11.98 -6.44
N SER A 117 -11.69 11.19 -6.65
CA SER A 117 -10.50 11.72 -7.32
C SER A 117 -10.85 12.13 -8.75
N LYS A 118 -10.08 13.05 -9.33
CA LYS A 118 -10.29 13.48 -10.72
C LYS A 118 -10.26 12.28 -11.68
N ASP A 119 -9.32 11.36 -11.48
CA ASP A 119 -9.17 10.17 -12.30
C ASP A 119 -10.37 9.21 -12.16
N GLU A 120 -10.98 9.11 -10.98
CA GLU A 120 -12.22 8.34 -10.79
C GLU A 120 -13.41 8.97 -11.51
N VAL A 121 -13.54 10.30 -11.49
CA VAL A 121 -14.59 11.02 -12.25
C VAL A 121 -14.40 10.79 -13.75
N ASP A 122 -13.17 10.97 -14.23
CA ASP A 122 -12.83 10.82 -15.65
C ASP A 122 -13.06 9.37 -16.12
N ALA A 123 -12.69 8.37 -15.29
CA ALA A 123 -12.92 6.96 -15.58
C ALA A 123 -14.41 6.58 -15.57
N VAL A 124 -15.22 7.17 -14.67
CA VAL A 124 -16.67 6.96 -14.67
C VAL A 124 -17.28 7.52 -15.94
N GLY A 125 -16.95 8.76 -16.31
CA GLY A 125 -17.44 9.38 -17.54
C GLY A 125 -17.07 8.58 -18.79
N PHE A 126 -15.80 8.14 -18.90
CA PHE A 126 -15.36 7.31 -20.02
C PHE A 126 -16.13 5.97 -20.12
N ASN A 127 -16.46 5.35 -18.99
CA ASN A 127 -17.25 4.12 -18.96
C ASN A 127 -18.72 4.36 -19.32
N GLU A 128 -19.29 5.52 -18.97
CA GLU A 128 -20.64 5.92 -19.39
C GLU A 128 -20.71 6.11 -20.91
N ASP A 129 -19.74 6.83 -21.49
CA ASP A 129 -19.62 7.02 -22.94
C ASP A 129 -19.51 5.69 -23.69
N LEU A 130 -18.67 4.77 -23.18
CA LEU A 130 -18.54 3.43 -23.74
C LEU A 130 -19.87 2.67 -23.71
N ARG A 131 -20.60 2.73 -22.59
CA ARG A 131 -21.91 2.08 -22.45
C ARG A 131 -22.92 2.65 -23.42
N GLU A 132 -22.97 3.97 -23.60
CA GLU A 132 -23.88 4.59 -24.56
C GLU A 132 -23.55 4.23 -26.00
N LYS A 133 -22.27 4.18 -26.35
CA LYS A 133 -21.79 3.80 -27.69
C LYS A 133 -22.29 2.41 -28.08
N TYR A 134 -22.09 1.41 -27.22
CA TYR A 134 -22.49 0.02 -27.49
C TYR A 134 -23.98 -0.27 -27.23
N LYS A 135 -24.75 0.68 -26.70
CA LYS A 135 -26.21 0.55 -26.52
C LYS A 135 -26.98 0.96 -27.78
N LYS A 136 -26.33 1.67 -28.70
CA LYS A 136 -26.91 2.15 -29.97
C LYS A 136 -26.60 1.21 -31.16
N GLU A 137 -25.70 0.25 -30.98
CA GLU A 137 -25.46 -0.88 -31.89
C GLU A 137 -26.38 -2.06 -31.54
#